data_AF-A0A2A3EPT3-F1
#
_entry.id   AF-A0A2A3EPT3-F1
#
_cell.length_a   1.000
_cell.length_b   1.000
_cell.length_c   1.000
_cell.angle_alpha   90.00
_cell.angle_beta   90.00
_cell.angle_gamma   90.00
#
_symmetry.space_group_name_H-M   'P 1'
#
loop_
_entity.id
_entity.type
_entity.pdbx_description
1 polymer ?
#
loop_
_entity_poly.entity_id
_entity_poly.type
_entity_poly.pdbx_seq_one_letter_code
_entity_poly.pdbx_strand_id
1 'polypeptide(L)'
;MFQFPIEMSMPWILTDHILRSKEPSMMEYVLYPLDLYNDSALYALTIFRKQFLYDEVEAEVNLCFDQFVYKLSEQIFAHYKQLAASILLDKRFRVECVALGAYLLPYPRANRYETLLKQRHVQLLGRSIDLNKLITQRINADMQKSLDLAISKFESGDITGVVELEGLLQVNRLTHKLLSKWLALDEYDAMFREANHNVLAPYGRITLHVFWELNYDFLPNYCYNAATNRFVKCRGLQFVQAVHRDKPPQMSHHYLWGSKQLNLAYSTQYGQYSGFVGPQHFRTMCKLLGYQGIAVVMEELLKIVKSLIQGSLHQFTKTLMEAMPKVCKLPRYDYGSPGVLGYYHAQLNDIVQYPDAKTELFHNFREFGNTILFCLLMEQALSQEEVCDLLHAAPFQNILPRPYCKEGEKPETKQKRLEAKYAALQIVPNVDNLGTAKQAMIAREGDLLTRERLCCGLSIFEVVLSRLRSFLDDPIWVGPPPVNGVMNVDECTEFHRLWSALQFVYCIPVGETEFTVEELFGEGLHWAGCAMIVLLGQQRRFEALDFCYHILRVQRVDGKDENVKGIHLKRMVDRIRRFQIAMQQVLNIKVVLI
;
A
#
# COMPACT_ATOMS: atom_id res chain seq x y z
N MET A 1 -15.68 -39.36 47.07
CA MET A 1 -15.34 -38.81 45.74
C MET A 1 -15.86 -39.82 44.73
N PHE A 2 -16.85 -39.47 43.90
CA PHE A 2 -17.48 -40.45 42.99
C PHE A 2 -16.59 -40.80 41.79
N GLN A 3 -15.65 -39.92 41.40
CA GLN A 3 -14.59 -40.17 40.41
C GLN A 3 -13.43 -39.20 40.66
N PHE A 4 -12.21 -39.55 40.23
CA PHE A 4 -11.05 -38.64 40.28
C PHE A 4 -11.00 -37.74 39.04
N PRO A 5 -10.52 -36.49 39.14
CA PRO A 5 -10.34 -35.62 37.98
C PRO A 5 -9.27 -36.18 37.03
N ILE A 6 -9.34 -35.83 35.74
CA ILE A 6 -8.39 -36.30 34.71
C ILE A 6 -6.93 -35.94 35.04
N GLU A 7 -6.70 -34.87 35.80
CA GLU A 7 -5.37 -34.47 36.28
C GLU A 7 -4.72 -35.48 37.24
N MET A 8 -5.52 -36.40 37.80
CA MET A 8 -5.07 -37.52 38.63
C MET A 8 -5.06 -38.85 37.85
N SER A 9 -5.48 -38.86 36.58
CA SER A 9 -5.53 -40.05 35.74
C SER A 9 -4.20 -40.28 35.04
N MET A 10 -3.58 -41.44 35.27
CA MET A 10 -2.24 -41.74 34.76
C MET A 10 -2.11 -41.67 33.22
N PRO A 11 -3.02 -42.25 32.41
CA PRO A 11 -2.97 -42.10 30.95
C PRO A 11 -2.97 -40.63 30.50
N TRP A 12 -3.79 -39.78 31.12
CA TRP A 12 -3.86 -38.37 30.79
C TRP A 12 -2.64 -37.59 31.30
N ILE A 13 -2.16 -37.83 32.52
CA ILE A 13 -0.95 -37.18 33.06
C ILE A 13 0.23 -37.37 32.11
N LEU A 14 0.46 -38.60 31.63
CA LEU A 14 1.56 -38.92 30.72
C LEU A 14 1.38 -38.25 29.35
N THR A 15 0.16 -38.29 28.80
CA THR A 15 -0.16 -37.66 27.51
C THR A 15 -0.01 -36.13 27.57
N ASP A 16 -0.62 -35.50 28.58
CA ASP A 16 -0.62 -34.06 28.78
C ASP A 16 0.78 -33.54 29.09
N HIS A 17 1.62 -34.32 29.78
CA HIS A 17 3.02 -33.96 30.01
C HIS A 17 3.79 -33.79 28.69
N ILE A 18 3.59 -34.68 27.71
CA ILE A 18 4.24 -34.59 26.38
C ILE A 18 3.72 -33.34 25.63
N LEU A 19 2.41 -33.09 25.67
CA LEU A 19 1.80 -31.92 25.03
C LEU A 19 2.25 -30.59 25.65
N ARG A 20 2.37 -30.52 26.99
CA ARG A 20 2.82 -29.32 27.70
C ARG A 20 4.31 -29.05 27.54
N SER A 21 5.13 -30.08 27.67
CA SER A 21 6.59 -29.97 27.53
C SER A 21 7.02 -29.67 26.11
N LYS A 22 6.23 -30.08 25.12
CA LYS A 22 6.51 -29.91 23.68
C LYS A 22 7.83 -30.58 23.26
N GLU A 23 8.27 -31.60 24.00
CA GLU A 23 9.59 -32.19 23.84
C GLU A 23 9.70 -32.96 22.51
N PRO A 24 10.64 -32.59 21.61
CA PRO A 24 10.76 -33.21 20.29
C PRO A 24 11.01 -34.72 20.29
N SER A 25 11.74 -35.23 21.28
CA SER A 25 12.03 -36.66 21.40
C SER A 25 10.81 -37.47 21.82
N MET A 26 9.84 -36.86 22.50
CA MET A 26 8.66 -37.54 23.05
C MET A 26 7.42 -37.41 22.15
N MET A 27 7.42 -36.48 21.19
CA MET A 27 6.25 -36.18 20.38
C MET A 27 5.76 -37.38 19.55
N GLU A 28 6.67 -38.22 19.05
CA GLU A 28 6.32 -39.44 18.31
C GLU A 28 5.67 -40.51 19.21
N TYR A 29 5.84 -40.39 20.53
CA TYR A 29 5.35 -41.36 21.51
C TYR A 29 4.00 -40.99 22.11
N VAL A 30 3.44 -39.82 21.81
CA VAL A 30 2.25 -39.29 22.51
C VAL A 30 1.00 -40.16 22.36
N LEU A 31 0.92 -41.00 21.32
CA LEU A 31 -0.19 -41.93 21.12
C LEU A 31 -0.10 -43.19 21.98
N TYR A 32 1.09 -43.59 22.46
CA TYR A 32 1.22 -44.79 23.29
C TYR A 32 0.60 -44.63 24.68
N PRO A 33 0.76 -43.51 25.40
CA PRO A 33 0.02 -43.29 26.64
C PRO A 33 -1.50 -43.23 26.45
N LEU A 34 -1.98 -42.77 25.30
CA LEU A 34 -3.41 -42.79 24.96
C LEU A 34 -3.94 -44.22 24.74
N ASP A 35 -3.09 -45.13 24.28
CA ASP A 35 -3.45 -46.54 24.08
C ASP A 35 -3.74 -47.28 25.40
N LEU A 36 -3.25 -46.77 26.54
CA LEU A 36 -3.57 -47.31 27.87
C LEU A 36 -5.08 -47.29 28.18
N TYR A 37 -5.83 -46.41 27.52
CA TYR A 37 -7.29 -46.43 27.61
C TYR A 37 -7.91 -47.66 26.92
N ASN A 38 -7.30 -48.17 25.84
CA ASN A 38 -7.74 -49.41 25.21
C ASN A 38 -7.55 -50.60 26.15
N ASP A 39 -6.40 -50.67 26.82
CA ASP A 39 -6.12 -51.71 27.81
C ASP A 39 -7.13 -51.66 28.97
N SER A 40 -7.38 -50.46 29.50
CA SER A 40 -8.31 -50.24 30.61
C SER A 40 -9.75 -50.62 30.23
N ALA A 41 -10.19 -50.25 29.02
CA ALA A 41 -11.51 -50.59 28.51
C ALA A 41 -11.66 -52.09 28.25
N LEU A 42 -10.65 -52.74 27.65
CA LEU A 42 -10.65 -54.18 27.43
C LEU A 42 -10.74 -54.93 28.76
N TYR A 43 -9.98 -54.49 29.77
CA TYR A 43 -9.98 -55.09 31.10
C TYR A 43 -11.35 -54.92 31.81
N ALA A 44 -11.94 -53.72 31.70
CA ALA A 44 -13.27 -53.42 32.25
C ALA A 44 -14.36 -54.33 31.64
N LEU A 45 -14.31 -54.57 30.34
CA LEU A 45 -15.30 -55.38 29.62
C LEU A 45 -15.09 -56.90 29.79
N THR A 46 -13.85 -57.38 29.72
CA THR A 46 -13.58 -58.83 29.64
C THR A 46 -13.31 -59.47 31.01
N ILE A 47 -12.58 -58.77 31.89
CA ILE A 47 -12.12 -59.29 33.18
C ILE A 47 -13.06 -58.81 34.30
N PHE A 48 -13.23 -57.51 34.48
CA PHE A 48 -14.15 -56.99 35.51
C PHE A 48 -15.62 -57.20 35.17
N ARG A 49 -15.96 -57.19 33.87
CA ARG A 49 -17.33 -57.33 33.35
C ARG A 49 -18.30 -56.33 33.99
N LYS A 50 -17.86 -55.07 34.13
CA LYS A 50 -18.65 -53.98 34.72
C LYS A 50 -18.85 -52.87 33.68
N GLN A 51 -20.11 -52.61 33.35
CA GLN A 51 -20.48 -51.59 32.38
C GLN A 51 -20.10 -50.18 32.84
N PHE A 52 -20.41 -49.83 34.10
CA PHE A 52 -20.12 -48.48 34.62
C PHE A 52 -18.62 -48.11 34.56
N LEU A 53 -17.70 -49.08 34.70
CA LEU A 53 -16.26 -48.84 34.56
C LEU A 53 -15.88 -48.49 33.10
N TYR A 54 -16.52 -49.15 32.14
CA TYR A 54 -16.33 -48.81 30.72
C TYR A 54 -16.94 -47.44 30.40
N ASP A 55 -18.14 -47.14 30.93
CA ASP A 55 -18.80 -45.85 30.73
C ASP A 55 -17.93 -44.69 31.26
N GLU A 56 -17.28 -44.87 32.42
CA GLU A 56 -16.33 -43.90 32.98
C GLU A 56 -15.07 -43.73 32.11
N VAL A 57 -14.48 -44.83 31.62
CA VAL A 57 -13.33 -44.79 30.71
C VAL A 57 -13.67 -44.10 29.39
N GLU A 58 -14.84 -44.40 28.81
CA GLU A 58 -15.30 -43.77 27.57
C GLU A 58 -15.53 -42.27 27.75
N ALA A 59 -16.17 -41.87 28.85
CA ALA A 59 -16.38 -40.46 29.18
C ALA A 59 -15.04 -39.72 29.35
N GLU A 60 -14.06 -40.32 30.02
CA GLU A 60 -12.74 -39.74 30.21
C GLU A 60 -11.97 -39.60 28.89
N VAL A 61 -12.00 -40.64 28.04
CA VAL A 61 -11.36 -40.60 26.72
C VAL A 61 -11.95 -39.50 25.85
N ASN A 62 -13.27 -39.33 25.81
CA ASN A 62 -13.90 -38.28 25.01
C ASN A 62 -13.36 -36.89 25.40
N LEU A 63 -13.31 -36.59 26.70
CA LEU A 63 -12.79 -35.31 27.19
C LEU A 63 -11.27 -35.13 26.91
N CYS A 64 -10.48 -36.17 27.20
CA CYS A 64 -9.03 -36.13 27.02
C CYS A 64 -8.65 -36.04 25.54
N PHE A 65 -9.35 -36.75 24.67
CA PHE A 65 -9.09 -36.74 23.24
C PHE A 65 -9.44 -35.39 22.61
N ASP A 66 -10.53 -34.74 23.02
CA ASP A 66 -10.85 -33.38 22.57
C ASP A 66 -9.75 -32.37 22.97
N GLN A 67 -9.27 -32.45 24.21
CA GLN A 67 -8.15 -31.62 24.67
C GLN A 67 -6.84 -31.95 23.95
N PHE A 68 -6.58 -33.23 23.66
CA PHE A 68 -5.42 -33.68 22.91
C PHE A 68 -5.41 -33.07 21.51
N VAL A 69 -6.50 -33.19 20.76
CA VAL A 69 -6.60 -32.64 19.41
C VAL A 69 -6.49 -31.11 19.42
N TYR A 70 -7.09 -30.43 20.41
CA TYR A 70 -6.97 -28.98 20.56
C TYR A 70 -5.51 -28.54 20.79
N LYS A 71 -4.86 -29.06 21.84
CA LYS A 71 -3.48 -28.69 22.20
C LYS A 71 -2.49 -29.03 21.10
N LEU A 72 -2.63 -30.22 20.49
CA LEU A 72 -1.75 -30.66 19.41
C LEU A 72 -1.89 -29.76 18.17
N SER A 73 -3.12 -29.43 17.77
CA SER A 73 -3.37 -28.59 16.58
C SER A 73 -2.82 -27.17 16.76
N GLU A 74 -3.07 -26.54 17.92
CA GLU A 74 -2.55 -25.20 18.23
C GLU A 74 -1.02 -25.20 18.22
N GLN A 75 -0.40 -26.22 18.82
CA GLN A 75 1.05 -26.36 18.88
C GLN A 75 1.67 -26.56 17.49
N ILE A 76 1.06 -27.37 16.64
CA ILE A 76 1.49 -27.59 15.25
C ILE A 76 1.39 -26.28 14.46
N PHE A 77 0.26 -25.59 14.53
CA PHE A 77 0.06 -24.32 13.84
C PHE A 77 1.08 -23.27 14.29
N ALA A 78 1.27 -23.10 15.60
CA ALA A 78 2.24 -22.17 16.17
C ALA A 78 3.68 -22.49 15.73
N HIS A 79 4.06 -23.78 15.70
CA HIS A 79 5.38 -24.21 15.26
C HIS A 79 5.64 -23.86 13.80
N TYR A 80 4.73 -24.20 12.88
CA TYR A 80 4.90 -23.91 11.46
C TYR A 80 4.80 -22.41 11.15
N LYS A 81 3.99 -21.65 11.89
CA LYS A 81 3.95 -20.19 11.78
C LYS A 81 5.29 -19.57 12.20
N GLN A 82 5.82 -19.97 13.36
CA GLN A 82 7.11 -19.49 13.85
C GLN A 82 8.24 -19.87 12.89
N LEU A 83 8.18 -21.06 12.28
CA LEU A 83 9.14 -21.50 11.27
C LEU A 83 9.06 -20.64 10.00
N ALA A 84 7.87 -20.38 9.46
CA ALA A 84 7.67 -19.53 8.29
C ALA A 84 8.21 -18.11 8.51
N ALA A 85 7.81 -17.48 9.62
CA ALA A 85 8.33 -16.18 10.03
C ALA A 85 9.85 -16.20 10.22
N SER A 86 10.40 -17.31 10.75
CA SER A 86 11.84 -17.40 10.94
C SER A 86 12.64 -17.53 9.64
N ILE A 87 12.07 -18.23 8.66
CA ILE A 87 12.64 -18.40 7.31
C ILE A 87 12.69 -17.04 6.60
N LEU A 88 11.59 -16.28 6.64
CA LEU A 88 11.46 -15.00 5.94
C LEU A 88 12.17 -13.84 6.63
N LEU A 89 12.46 -13.92 7.93
CA LEU A 89 13.18 -12.86 8.62
C LEU A 89 14.57 -12.66 8.01
N ASP A 90 14.91 -11.38 7.75
CA ASP A 90 16.17 -10.97 7.16
C ASP A 90 17.38 -11.54 7.93
N LYS A 91 18.32 -12.11 7.16
CA LYS A 91 19.47 -12.84 7.72
C LYS A 91 20.51 -11.89 8.29
N ARG A 92 20.69 -10.71 7.69
CA ARG A 92 21.64 -9.71 8.17
C ARG A 92 21.15 -9.10 9.49
N PHE A 93 19.87 -8.75 9.56
CA PHE A 93 19.23 -8.27 10.78
C PHE A 93 19.41 -9.24 11.95
N ARG A 94 19.25 -10.56 11.71
CA ARG A 94 19.51 -11.58 12.74
C ARG A 94 20.93 -11.53 13.28
N VAL A 95 21.93 -11.41 12.39
CA VAL A 95 23.35 -11.34 12.79
C VAL A 95 23.62 -10.07 13.60
N GLU A 96 23.08 -8.93 13.18
CA GLU A 96 23.24 -7.65 13.87
C GLU A 96 22.57 -7.66 15.25
N CYS A 97 21.38 -8.24 15.40
CA CYS A 97 20.72 -8.38 16.70
C CYS A 97 21.51 -9.24 17.69
N VAL A 98 22.16 -10.30 17.22
CA VAL A 98 23.03 -11.15 18.05
C VAL A 98 24.28 -10.39 18.45
N ALA A 99 24.91 -9.66 17.52
CA ALA A 99 26.10 -8.85 17.80
C ALA A 99 25.84 -7.74 18.84
N LEU A 100 24.66 -7.12 18.79
CA LEU A 100 24.25 -6.08 19.74
C LEU A 100 23.74 -6.61 21.09
N GLY A 101 23.55 -7.93 21.23
CA GLY A 101 22.98 -8.55 22.43
C GLY A 101 21.52 -8.16 22.72
N ALA A 102 20.84 -7.50 21.77
CA ALA A 102 19.51 -6.93 21.97
C ALA A 102 18.40 -8.00 21.94
N TYR A 103 18.46 -8.92 20.98
CA TYR A 103 17.47 -9.98 20.81
C TYR A 103 18.13 -11.31 20.43
N LEU A 104 17.96 -12.32 21.27
CA LEU A 104 18.17 -13.70 20.83
C LEU A 104 16.95 -14.11 20.00
N LEU A 105 17.17 -14.30 18.70
CA LEU A 105 16.17 -14.79 17.75
C LEU A 105 16.52 -16.24 17.35
N PRO A 106 16.42 -17.21 18.28
CA PRO A 106 16.70 -18.59 17.94
C PRO A 106 15.72 -19.08 16.87
N TYR A 107 16.22 -19.91 15.97
CA TYR A 107 15.32 -20.70 15.14
C TYR A 107 14.43 -21.57 16.03
N PRO A 108 13.15 -21.80 15.66
CA PRO A 108 12.31 -22.70 16.43
C PRO A 108 12.98 -24.08 16.53
N ARG A 109 12.98 -24.66 17.73
CA ARG A 109 13.50 -26.00 17.95
C ARG A 109 12.75 -26.97 17.03
N ALA A 110 13.48 -27.74 16.23
CA ALA A 110 12.88 -28.73 15.34
C ALA A 110 12.06 -29.74 16.17
N ASN A 111 10.86 -30.05 15.71
CA ASN A 111 9.94 -30.96 16.38
C ASN A 111 9.43 -32.02 15.38
N ARG A 112 8.93 -33.15 15.90
CA ARG A 112 8.56 -34.34 15.12
C ARG A 112 7.05 -34.54 15.08
N TYR A 113 6.33 -33.60 14.44
CA TYR A 113 4.88 -33.73 14.25
C TYR A 113 4.50 -34.59 13.04
N GLU A 114 5.44 -34.93 12.16
CA GLU A 114 5.16 -35.57 10.87
C GLU A 114 4.47 -36.93 11.02
N THR A 115 4.89 -37.72 12.01
CA THR A 115 4.30 -39.05 12.30
C THR A 115 2.86 -38.93 12.76
N LEU A 116 2.53 -37.93 13.58
CA LEU A 116 1.17 -37.63 14.04
C LEU A 116 0.29 -37.11 12.91
N LEU A 117 0.83 -36.24 12.06
CA LEU A 117 0.14 -35.71 10.88
C LEU A 117 -0.15 -36.80 9.84
N LYS A 118 0.60 -37.90 9.82
CA LYS A 118 0.35 -39.04 8.92
C LYS A 118 -0.73 -40.00 9.42
N GLN A 119 -1.16 -39.91 10.67
CA GLN A 119 -2.14 -40.85 11.23
C GLN A 119 -3.53 -40.64 10.60
N ARG A 120 -4.06 -41.71 9.97
CA ARG A 120 -5.39 -41.74 9.34
C ARG A 120 -6.39 -42.65 10.06
N HIS A 121 -5.92 -43.52 10.95
CA HIS A 121 -6.72 -44.58 11.58
C HIS A 121 -6.16 -44.96 12.96
N VAL A 122 -6.21 -44.02 13.90
CA VAL A 122 -5.88 -44.29 15.31
C VAL A 122 -6.99 -45.16 15.92
N GLN A 123 -6.63 -46.33 16.42
CA GLN A 123 -7.58 -47.23 17.07
C GLN A 123 -7.74 -46.84 18.54
N LEU A 124 -8.94 -46.40 18.93
CA LEU A 124 -9.23 -46.00 20.31
C LEU A 124 -10.67 -46.36 20.68
N LEU A 125 -10.83 -47.17 21.73
CA LEU A 125 -12.10 -47.75 22.21
C LEU A 125 -12.92 -48.40 21.09
N GLY A 126 -12.25 -49.14 20.20
CA GLY A 126 -12.87 -49.79 19.03
C GLY A 126 -13.25 -48.84 17.90
N ARG A 127 -13.00 -47.53 18.03
CA ARG A 127 -13.21 -46.53 16.97
C ARG A 127 -11.93 -46.38 16.14
N SER A 128 -12.09 -46.21 14.83
CA SER A 128 -11.00 -45.82 13.93
C SER A 128 -11.05 -44.31 13.69
N ILE A 129 -10.16 -43.56 14.32
CA ILE A 129 -10.17 -42.09 14.30
C ILE A 129 -9.16 -41.56 13.27
N ASP A 130 -9.62 -40.72 12.35
CA ASP A 130 -8.75 -39.97 11.43
C ASP A 130 -8.21 -38.70 12.10
N LEU A 131 -7.05 -38.83 12.75
CA LEU A 131 -6.39 -37.73 13.44
C LEU A 131 -5.99 -36.60 12.47
N ASN A 132 -5.53 -36.94 11.27
CA ASN A 132 -5.16 -35.95 10.25
C ASN A 132 -6.36 -35.08 9.86
N LYS A 133 -7.54 -35.67 9.67
CA LYS A 133 -8.76 -34.92 9.35
C LYS A 133 -9.13 -33.94 10.47
N LEU A 134 -9.08 -34.37 11.73
CA LEU A 134 -9.39 -33.52 12.88
C LEU A 134 -8.39 -32.36 13.03
N ILE A 135 -7.10 -32.64 12.85
CA ILE A 135 -6.04 -31.61 12.86
C ILE A 135 -6.25 -30.63 11.68
N THR A 136 -6.55 -31.14 10.49
CA THR A 136 -6.80 -30.32 9.29
C THR A 136 -7.93 -29.34 9.53
N GLN A 137 -9.06 -29.79 10.09
CA GLN A 137 -10.22 -28.92 10.38
C GLN A 137 -9.85 -27.75 11.30
N ARG A 138 -9.09 -28.01 12.37
CA ARG A 138 -8.67 -26.96 13.31
C ARG A 138 -7.66 -26.00 12.68
N ILE A 139 -6.66 -26.55 11.99
CA ILE A 139 -5.61 -25.75 11.34
C ILE A 139 -6.19 -24.88 10.21
N ASN A 140 -7.21 -25.37 9.50
CA ASN A 140 -7.89 -24.59 8.48
C ASN A 140 -8.61 -23.37 9.11
N ALA A 141 -9.30 -23.58 10.24
CA ALA A 141 -9.90 -22.48 11.00
C ALA A 141 -8.85 -21.50 11.57
N ASP A 142 -7.71 -22.01 12.07
CA ASP A 142 -6.62 -21.16 12.57
C ASP A 142 -5.94 -20.35 11.44
N MET A 143 -5.77 -20.93 10.26
CA MET A 143 -5.28 -20.23 9.07
C MET A 143 -6.26 -19.12 8.65
N GLN A 144 -7.56 -19.42 8.58
CA GLN A 144 -8.59 -18.44 8.23
C GLN A 144 -8.62 -17.28 9.23
N LYS A 145 -8.62 -17.62 10.53
CA LYS A 145 -8.55 -16.64 11.62
C LYS A 145 -7.27 -15.80 11.54
N SER A 146 -6.13 -16.40 11.18
CA SER A 146 -4.87 -15.67 11.04
C SER A 146 -4.88 -14.66 9.89
N LEU A 147 -5.59 -14.93 8.81
CA LEU A 147 -5.76 -14.00 7.68
C LEU A 147 -6.72 -12.88 8.05
N ASP A 148 -7.87 -13.20 8.64
CA ASP A 148 -8.84 -12.22 9.14
C ASP A 148 -8.19 -11.24 10.12
N LEU A 149 -7.45 -11.77 11.07
CA LEU A 149 -6.70 -11.01 12.06
C LEU A 149 -5.62 -10.10 11.44
N ALA A 150 -4.96 -10.54 10.36
CA ALA A 150 -3.99 -9.70 9.66
C ALA A 150 -4.67 -8.47 9.01
N ILE A 151 -5.83 -8.66 8.40
CA ILE A 151 -6.61 -7.59 7.76
C ILE A 151 -7.20 -6.65 8.82
N SER A 152 -7.79 -7.20 9.88
CA SER A 152 -8.32 -6.43 11.03
C SER A 152 -7.24 -5.56 11.69
N LYS A 153 -6.00 -6.04 11.74
CA LYS A 153 -4.87 -5.22 12.21
C LYS A 153 -4.58 -4.05 11.27
N PHE A 154 -4.64 -4.25 9.95
CA PHE A 154 -4.46 -3.17 8.99
C PHE A 154 -5.57 -2.11 9.08
N GLU A 155 -6.82 -2.53 9.24
CA GLU A 155 -7.98 -1.64 9.43
C GLU A 155 -7.87 -0.76 10.68
N SER A 156 -7.14 -1.21 11.70
CA SER A 156 -6.87 -0.41 12.91
C SER A 156 -5.72 0.60 12.77
N GLY A 157 -4.96 0.54 11.67
CA GLY A 157 -3.78 1.36 11.41
C GLY A 157 -3.97 2.35 10.26
N ASP A 158 -2.97 3.20 10.04
CA ASP A 158 -2.95 4.10 8.89
C ASP A 158 -2.45 3.41 7.61
N ILE A 159 -2.51 4.13 6.48
CA ILE A 159 -2.10 3.63 5.16
C ILE A 159 -0.66 3.09 5.11
N THR A 160 0.23 3.52 6.03
CA THR A 160 1.63 3.05 6.04
C THR A 160 1.74 1.58 6.45
N GLY A 161 0.75 1.07 7.20
CA GLY A 161 0.67 -0.32 7.64
C GLY A 161 0.50 -1.34 6.52
N VAL A 162 0.23 -0.91 5.29
CA VAL A 162 0.05 -1.79 4.12
C VAL A 162 1.29 -2.67 3.85
N VAL A 163 2.49 -2.15 4.14
CA VAL A 163 3.76 -2.89 3.98
C VAL A 163 3.89 -3.99 5.04
N GLU A 164 3.47 -3.71 6.27
CA GLU A 164 3.45 -4.72 7.33
C GLU A 164 2.42 -5.82 7.02
N LEU A 165 1.25 -5.44 6.50
CA LEU A 165 0.20 -6.37 6.07
C LEU A 165 0.74 -7.33 5.00
N GLU A 166 1.41 -6.83 3.96
CA GLU A 166 1.97 -7.68 2.91
C GLU A 166 3.00 -8.68 3.45
N GLY A 167 3.88 -8.23 4.34
CA GLY A 167 4.81 -9.12 5.04
C GLY A 167 4.10 -10.23 5.82
N LEU A 168 3.02 -9.89 6.54
CA LEU A 168 2.27 -10.85 7.33
C LEU A 168 1.51 -11.85 6.45
N LEU A 169 0.96 -11.38 5.32
CA LEU A 169 0.34 -12.25 4.31
C LEU A 169 1.37 -13.18 3.66
N GLN A 170 2.60 -12.73 3.40
CA GLN A 170 3.68 -13.60 2.91
C GLN A 170 4.03 -14.70 3.93
N VAL A 171 4.10 -14.37 5.23
CA VAL A 171 4.31 -15.35 6.30
C VAL A 171 3.15 -16.34 6.37
N ASN A 172 1.90 -15.88 6.25
CA ASN A 172 0.73 -16.77 6.19
C ASN A 172 0.76 -17.68 4.96
N ARG A 173 1.14 -17.17 3.78
CA ARG A 173 1.28 -17.96 2.55
C ARG A 173 2.36 -19.04 2.68
N LEU A 174 3.50 -18.72 3.31
CA LEU A 174 4.53 -19.72 3.58
C LEU A 174 4.09 -20.74 4.64
N THR A 175 3.35 -20.30 5.67
CA THR A 175 2.79 -21.19 6.70
C THR A 175 1.85 -22.21 6.06
N HIS A 176 0.92 -21.74 5.21
CA HIS A 176 0.05 -22.59 4.40
C HIS A 176 0.86 -23.59 3.57
N LYS A 177 1.84 -23.12 2.79
CA LYS A 177 2.71 -23.99 1.97
C LYS A 177 3.45 -25.06 2.78
N LEU A 178 3.87 -24.78 4.01
CA LEU A 178 4.53 -25.76 4.87
C LEU A 178 3.55 -26.80 5.41
N LEU A 179 2.34 -26.38 5.79
CA LEU A 179 1.28 -27.25 6.31
C LEU A 179 0.64 -28.12 5.22
N SER A 180 0.46 -27.58 4.01
CA SER A 180 -0.13 -28.28 2.86
C SER A 180 0.69 -29.48 2.38
N LYS A 181 1.94 -29.63 2.84
CA LYS A 181 2.74 -30.85 2.61
C LYS A 181 2.16 -32.08 3.31
N TRP A 182 1.42 -31.87 4.40
CA TRP A 182 0.92 -32.93 5.28
C TRP A 182 -0.61 -32.95 5.39
N LEU A 183 -1.25 -31.80 5.17
CA LEU A 183 -2.68 -31.56 5.37
C LEU A 183 -3.32 -31.11 4.07
N ALA A 184 -4.54 -31.56 3.81
CA ALA A 184 -5.36 -31.09 2.70
C ALA A 184 -6.11 -29.82 3.14
N LEU A 185 -5.41 -28.68 3.13
CA LEU A 185 -6.00 -27.37 3.41
C LEU A 185 -6.72 -26.81 2.18
N ASP A 186 -7.66 -25.89 2.42
CA ASP A 186 -8.27 -25.11 1.34
C ASP A 186 -7.22 -24.26 0.62
N GLU A 187 -7.49 -23.86 -0.62
CA GLU A 187 -6.56 -23.08 -1.40
C GLU A 187 -6.32 -21.70 -0.74
N TYR A 188 -5.05 -21.31 -0.60
CA TYR A 188 -4.69 -20.08 0.10
C TYR A 188 -5.41 -18.84 -0.45
N ASP A 189 -5.52 -18.73 -1.77
CA ASP A 189 -6.15 -17.57 -2.40
C ASP A 189 -7.67 -17.54 -2.16
N ALA A 190 -8.33 -18.70 -1.99
CA ALA A 190 -9.73 -18.78 -1.59
C ALA A 190 -9.91 -18.33 -0.13
N MET A 191 -9.08 -18.85 0.79
CA MET A 191 -9.07 -18.45 2.21
C MET A 191 -8.84 -16.94 2.36
N PHE A 192 -7.86 -16.40 1.61
CA PHE A 192 -7.56 -14.97 1.61
C PHE A 192 -8.70 -14.12 1.07
N ARG A 193 -9.34 -14.53 -0.04
CA ARG A 193 -10.51 -13.81 -0.57
C ARG A 193 -11.67 -13.84 0.40
N GLU A 194 -11.90 -14.96 1.08
CA GLU A 194 -12.92 -15.07 2.12
C GLU A 194 -12.62 -14.13 3.29
N ALA A 195 -11.40 -14.13 3.84
CA ALA A 195 -11.01 -13.25 4.93
C ALA A 195 -11.09 -11.76 4.55
N ASN A 196 -10.78 -11.44 3.29
CA ASN A 196 -10.89 -10.10 2.72
C ASN A 196 -12.33 -9.73 2.30
N HIS A 197 -13.32 -10.60 2.52
CA HIS A 197 -14.70 -10.45 2.05
C HIS A 197 -14.85 -10.21 0.53
N ASN A 198 -13.89 -10.68 -0.27
CA ASN A 198 -13.79 -10.47 -1.71
C ASN A 198 -14.26 -11.70 -2.52
N VAL A 199 -15.28 -12.40 -2.03
CA VAL A 199 -15.92 -13.54 -2.70
C VAL A 199 -17.31 -13.15 -3.22
N LEU A 200 -18.14 -12.59 -2.34
CA LEU A 200 -19.49 -12.12 -2.68
C LEU A 200 -19.52 -10.63 -3.02
N ALA A 201 -18.52 -9.87 -2.58
CA ALA A 201 -18.39 -8.44 -2.87
C ALA A 201 -17.31 -8.20 -3.93
N PRO A 202 -17.47 -7.16 -4.77
CA PRO A 202 -16.49 -6.81 -5.80
C PRO A 202 -15.20 -6.19 -5.24
N TYR A 203 -15.26 -5.65 -4.02
CA TYR A 203 -14.14 -4.99 -3.37
C TYR A 203 -13.95 -5.55 -1.97
N GLY A 204 -12.73 -6.02 -1.71
CA GLY A 204 -12.37 -6.52 -0.39
C GLY A 204 -12.12 -5.42 0.63
N ARG A 205 -12.08 -5.83 1.90
CA ARG A 205 -11.77 -5.01 3.08
C ARG A 205 -10.51 -4.15 2.91
N ILE A 206 -9.44 -4.72 2.38
CA ILE A 206 -8.16 -4.00 2.16
C ILE A 206 -8.36 -2.81 1.20
N THR A 207 -9.07 -3.01 0.08
CA THR A 207 -9.33 -1.95 -0.90
C THR A 207 -10.17 -0.83 -0.29
N LEU A 208 -11.20 -1.19 0.49
CA LEU A 208 -12.06 -0.23 1.17
C LEU A 208 -11.29 0.57 2.22
N HIS A 209 -10.44 -0.09 3.01
CA HIS A 209 -9.60 0.59 4.01
C HIS A 209 -8.58 1.52 3.38
N VAL A 210 -7.95 1.11 2.27
CA VAL A 210 -7.03 2.00 1.52
C VAL A 210 -7.78 3.24 1.04
N PHE A 211 -8.96 3.11 0.46
CA PHE A 211 -9.76 4.26 0.05
C PHE A 211 -10.14 5.16 1.24
N TRP A 212 -10.56 4.56 2.35
CA TRP A 212 -10.94 5.28 3.56
C TRP A 212 -9.76 6.09 4.12
N GLU A 213 -8.59 5.46 4.27
CA GLU A 213 -7.37 6.14 4.70
C GLU A 213 -6.90 7.21 3.71
N LEU A 214 -7.11 7.00 2.40
CA LEU A 214 -6.80 8.02 1.41
C LEU A 214 -7.63 9.28 1.63
N ASN A 215 -8.95 9.10 1.75
CA ASN A 215 -9.89 10.19 1.90
C ASN A 215 -9.75 10.94 3.23
N TYR A 216 -9.55 10.22 4.34
CA TYR A 216 -9.59 10.82 5.68
C TYR A 216 -8.22 11.17 6.29
N ASP A 217 -7.13 10.51 5.90
CA ASP A 217 -5.78 10.80 6.44
C ASP A 217 -4.79 11.25 5.36
N PHE A 218 -4.63 10.49 4.26
CA PHE A 218 -3.56 10.73 3.29
C PHE A 218 -3.67 12.07 2.57
N LEU A 219 -4.78 12.28 1.85
CA LEU A 219 -5.02 13.51 1.09
C LEU A 219 -4.95 14.75 1.98
N PRO A 220 -5.61 14.78 3.16
CA PRO A 220 -5.58 15.96 4.01
C PRO A 220 -4.28 16.13 4.77
N ASN A 221 -3.55 15.10 5.21
CA ASN A 221 -2.47 15.30 6.19
C ASN A 221 -1.04 15.15 5.65
N TYR A 222 -0.86 14.71 4.40
CA TYR A 222 0.47 14.42 3.86
C TYR A 222 0.99 15.51 2.92
N CYS A 223 2.31 15.70 2.95
CA CYS A 223 3.07 16.64 2.16
C CYS A 223 4.02 15.89 1.23
N TYR A 224 3.87 16.05 -0.07
CA TYR A 224 4.76 15.44 -1.06
C TYR A 224 6.08 16.19 -1.19
N ASN A 225 7.18 15.45 -1.33
CA ASN A 225 8.50 15.95 -1.63
C ASN A 225 9.06 15.21 -2.85
N ALA A 226 9.16 15.89 -3.99
CA ALA A 226 9.57 15.27 -5.26
C ALA A 226 11.06 14.86 -5.25
N ALA A 227 11.92 15.59 -4.53
CA ALA A 227 13.35 15.26 -4.45
C ALA A 227 13.60 13.90 -3.80
N THR A 228 12.73 13.49 -2.87
CA THR A 228 12.82 12.18 -2.20
C THR A 228 11.82 11.15 -2.74
N ASN A 229 10.87 11.59 -3.59
CA ASN A 229 9.70 10.84 -4.04
C ASN A 229 8.94 10.21 -2.86
N ARG A 230 8.67 11.01 -1.81
CA ARG A 230 7.99 10.56 -0.58
C ARG A 230 7.01 11.60 -0.09
N PHE A 231 5.96 11.10 0.55
CA PHE A 231 5.04 11.88 1.35
C PHE A 231 5.40 11.76 2.82
N VAL A 232 5.31 12.86 3.56
CA VAL A 232 5.49 12.92 5.01
C VAL A 232 4.30 13.62 5.65
N LYS A 233 3.93 13.23 6.88
CA LYS A 233 2.84 13.91 7.60
C LYS A 233 3.23 15.36 7.89
N CYS A 234 2.26 16.26 7.73
CA CYS A 234 2.38 17.66 8.11
C CYS A 234 2.76 17.77 9.59
N ARG A 235 3.76 18.60 9.92
CA ARG A 235 4.23 18.80 11.29
C ARG A 235 3.56 20.04 11.90
N GLY A 236 3.13 19.94 13.16
CA GLY A 236 2.77 21.09 14.00
C GLY A 236 1.34 21.61 13.87
N LEU A 237 0.64 21.40 12.75
CA LEU A 237 -0.75 21.86 12.55
C LEU A 237 -1.65 20.72 12.05
N GLN A 238 -2.77 20.52 12.74
CA GLN A 238 -3.85 19.62 12.31
C GLN A 238 -4.91 20.46 11.59
N PHE A 239 -5.02 20.27 10.28
CA PHE A 239 -6.05 20.94 9.46
C PHE A 239 -7.40 20.21 9.53
N VAL A 240 -7.36 18.91 9.84
CA VAL A 240 -8.52 18.03 9.96
C VAL A 240 -8.49 17.33 11.32
N GLN A 241 -9.67 16.96 11.84
CA GLN A 241 -9.78 16.17 13.05
C GLN A 241 -8.99 14.86 12.93
N ALA A 242 -8.36 14.45 14.03
CA ALA A 242 -7.66 13.18 14.06
C ALA A 242 -8.63 12.03 13.76
N VAL A 243 -8.27 11.21 12.77
CA VAL A 243 -9.05 10.04 12.37
C VAL A 243 -9.16 9.07 13.55
N HIS A 244 -10.38 8.84 14.03
CA HIS A 244 -10.64 7.85 15.07
C HIS A 244 -10.52 6.45 14.46
N ARG A 245 -9.55 5.67 14.95
CA ARG A 245 -9.34 4.28 14.56
C ARG A 245 -9.69 3.37 15.71
N ASP A 246 -10.43 2.30 15.41
CA ASP A 246 -10.72 1.28 16.41
C ASP A 246 -9.44 0.56 16.82
N LYS A 247 -9.35 0.21 18.10
CA LYS A 247 -8.16 -0.48 18.61
C LYS A 247 -8.08 -1.89 17.99
N PRO A 248 -6.87 -2.35 17.64
CA PRO A 248 -6.70 -3.71 17.15
C PRO A 248 -7.19 -4.73 18.19
N PRO A 249 -7.79 -5.85 17.77
CA PRO A 249 -8.17 -6.92 18.68
C PRO A 249 -6.94 -7.48 19.40
N GLN A 250 -7.13 -8.00 20.62
CA GLN A 250 -6.05 -8.73 21.30
C GLN A 250 -5.80 -10.06 20.59
N MET A 251 -4.55 -10.27 20.17
CA MET A 251 -4.16 -11.40 19.33
C MET A 251 -3.09 -12.26 20.01
N SER A 252 -3.31 -13.57 20.01
CA SER A 252 -2.24 -14.52 20.35
C SER A 252 -1.09 -14.41 19.37
N HIS A 253 0.15 -14.53 19.86
CA HIS A 253 1.35 -14.36 19.03
C HIS A 253 1.42 -15.35 17.85
N HIS A 254 0.84 -16.54 17.98
CA HIS A 254 0.80 -17.55 16.91
C HIS A 254 -0.09 -17.16 15.73
N TYR A 255 -1.04 -16.22 15.87
CA TYR A 255 -1.81 -15.70 14.74
C TYR A 255 -1.11 -14.54 14.01
N LEU A 256 -0.09 -13.94 14.61
CA LEU A 256 0.76 -12.91 14.00
C LEU A 256 2.04 -13.54 13.43
N TRP A 257 3.20 -13.18 13.98
CA TRP A 257 4.53 -13.61 13.52
C TRP A 257 5.03 -14.88 14.22
N GLY A 258 4.17 -15.59 14.94
CA GLY A 258 4.45 -16.89 15.58
C GLY A 258 4.89 -16.78 17.04
N SER A 259 5.70 -15.79 17.41
CA SER A 259 6.21 -15.63 18.78
C SER A 259 6.36 -14.16 19.19
N LYS A 260 6.45 -13.91 20.50
CA LYS A 260 6.67 -12.56 21.05
C LYS A 260 7.94 -11.90 20.51
N GLN A 261 9.03 -12.66 20.39
CA GLN A 261 10.31 -12.16 19.90
C GLN A 261 10.25 -11.81 18.41
N LEU A 262 9.62 -12.66 17.60
CA LEU A 262 9.41 -12.37 16.17
C LEU A 262 8.48 -11.19 15.96
N ASN A 263 7.43 -11.04 16.78
CA ASN A 263 6.55 -9.87 16.71
C ASN A 263 7.33 -8.57 16.91
N LEU A 264 8.25 -8.53 17.89
CA LEU A 264 9.07 -7.36 18.15
C LEU A 264 10.09 -7.09 17.03
N ALA A 265 10.71 -8.15 16.50
CA ALA A 265 11.62 -8.06 15.37
C ALA A 265 10.95 -7.47 14.13
N TYR A 266 9.80 -8.02 13.73
CA TYR A 266 9.05 -7.53 12.58
C TYR A 266 8.46 -6.14 12.81
N SER A 267 7.98 -5.82 14.01
CA SER A 267 7.52 -4.48 14.36
C SER A 267 8.65 -3.44 14.23
N THR A 268 9.89 -3.82 14.58
CA THR A 268 11.06 -2.95 14.42
C THR A 268 11.43 -2.75 12.94
N GLN A 269 11.37 -3.81 12.14
CA GLN A 269 11.63 -3.75 10.69
C GLN A 269 10.58 -2.90 9.97
N TYR A 270 9.30 -3.19 10.19
CA TYR A 270 8.21 -2.48 9.53
C TYR A 270 7.97 -1.08 10.13
N GLY A 271 8.40 -0.83 11.36
CA GLY A 271 8.39 0.50 11.96
C GLY A 271 9.23 1.53 11.20
N GLN A 272 10.17 1.11 10.35
CA GLN A 272 10.91 2.01 9.47
C GLN A 272 10.05 2.59 8.34
N TYR A 273 8.89 1.99 8.06
CA TYR A 273 7.97 2.40 6.99
C TYR A 273 6.81 3.28 7.48
N SER A 274 6.69 3.55 8.78
CA SER A 274 5.57 4.34 9.33
C SER A 274 5.75 5.85 9.21
N GLY A 275 6.98 6.33 9.02
CA GLY A 275 7.29 7.76 8.97
C GLY A 275 7.03 8.45 7.63
N PHE A 276 6.69 7.70 6.58
CA PHE A 276 6.48 8.23 5.22
C PHE A 276 5.61 7.30 4.37
N VAL A 277 5.09 7.81 3.25
CA VAL A 277 4.52 6.99 2.17
C VAL A 277 5.36 7.21 0.90
N GLY A 278 5.79 6.13 0.26
CA GLY A 278 6.66 6.21 -0.92
C GLY A 278 6.54 4.97 -1.82
N PRO A 279 7.53 4.74 -2.71
CA PRO A 279 7.41 3.72 -3.76
C PRO A 279 7.12 2.31 -3.25
N GLN A 280 7.63 1.95 -2.06
CA GLN A 280 7.39 0.63 -1.46
C GLN A 280 5.92 0.45 -1.05
N HIS A 281 5.29 1.50 -0.51
CA HIS A 281 3.87 1.50 -0.17
C HIS A 281 3.01 1.42 -1.44
N PHE A 282 3.32 2.24 -2.46
CA PHE A 282 2.60 2.20 -3.74
C PHE A 282 2.68 0.85 -4.44
N ARG A 283 3.85 0.21 -4.47
CA ARG A 283 4.01 -1.15 -5.01
C ARG A 283 3.21 -2.18 -4.23
N THR A 284 3.15 -2.05 -2.92
CA THR A 284 2.39 -2.96 -2.06
C THR A 284 0.88 -2.78 -2.26
N MET A 285 0.42 -1.52 -2.34
CA MET A 285 -0.96 -1.21 -2.67
C MET A 285 -1.34 -1.75 -4.05
N CYS A 286 -0.48 -1.59 -5.06
CA CYS A 286 -0.71 -2.10 -6.40
C CYS A 286 -0.98 -3.62 -6.41
N LYS A 287 -0.11 -4.40 -5.76
CA LYS A 287 -0.27 -5.86 -5.59
C LYS A 287 -1.59 -6.26 -4.91
N LEU A 288 -1.95 -5.57 -3.82
CA LEU A 288 -3.09 -5.96 -2.99
C LEU A 288 -4.44 -5.51 -3.58
N LEU A 289 -4.48 -4.37 -4.25
CA LEU A 289 -5.69 -3.84 -4.89
C LEU A 289 -5.95 -4.51 -6.25
N GLY A 290 -4.88 -4.80 -7.00
CA GLY A 290 -4.97 -5.22 -8.39
C GLY A 290 -5.67 -4.18 -9.28
N TYR A 291 -5.90 -4.52 -10.55
CA TYR A 291 -6.52 -3.60 -11.51
C TYR A 291 -7.89 -3.08 -11.07
N GLN A 292 -8.75 -3.96 -10.56
CA GLN A 292 -10.11 -3.59 -10.15
C GLN A 292 -10.11 -2.64 -8.94
N GLY A 293 -9.26 -2.89 -7.94
CA GLY A 293 -9.12 -2.01 -6.78
C GLY A 293 -8.53 -0.66 -7.14
N ILE A 294 -7.52 -0.62 -8.03
CA ILE A 294 -6.93 0.64 -8.49
C ILE A 294 -7.97 1.47 -9.26
N ALA A 295 -8.74 0.83 -10.14
CA ALA A 295 -9.76 1.51 -10.95
C ALA A 295 -10.83 2.20 -10.08
N VAL A 296 -11.37 1.49 -9.07
CA VAL A 296 -12.39 2.08 -8.19
C VAL A 296 -11.82 3.19 -7.33
N VAL A 297 -10.60 3.04 -6.80
CA VAL A 297 -9.94 4.09 -6.01
C VAL A 297 -9.74 5.34 -6.87
N MET A 298 -9.24 5.19 -8.10
CA MET A 298 -9.09 6.33 -9.01
C MET A 298 -10.42 6.99 -9.38
N GLU A 299 -11.49 6.22 -9.57
CA GLU A 299 -12.81 6.77 -9.86
C GLU A 299 -13.37 7.57 -8.69
N GLU A 300 -13.30 7.04 -7.47
CA GLU A 300 -13.77 7.73 -6.26
C GLU A 300 -12.92 8.98 -5.95
N LEU A 301 -11.60 8.90 -6.15
CA LEU A 301 -10.70 10.05 -6.05
C LEU A 301 -11.09 11.17 -7.03
N LEU A 302 -11.48 10.82 -8.27
CA LEU A 302 -11.98 11.80 -9.23
C LEU A 302 -13.29 12.44 -8.78
N LYS A 303 -14.18 11.72 -8.07
CA LYS A 303 -15.42 12.28 -7.51
C LYS A 303 -15.11 13.27 -6.39
N ILE A 304 -14.14 12.97 -5.52
CA ILE A 304 -13.66 13.89 -4.47
C ILE A 304 -13.13 15.17 -5.12
N VAL A 305 -12.25 15.05 -6.11
CA VAL A 305 -11.70 16.21 -6.80
C VAL A 305 -12.77 17.02 -7.54
N LYS A 306 -13.74 16.37 -8.16
CA LYS A 306 -14.89 17.06 -8.76
C LYS A 306 -15.63 17.91 -7.73
N SER A 307 -15.90 17.35 -6.54
CA SER A 307 -16.55 18.05 -5.43
C SER A 307 -15.71 19.25 -4.94
N LEU A 308 -14.39 19.09 -4.82
CA LEU A 308 -13.49 20.18 -4.44
C LEU A 308 -13.47 21.31 -5.48
N ILE A 309 -13.32 20.97 -6.77
CA ILE A 309 -13.25 21.94 -7.87
C ILE A 309 -14.58 22.70 -8.01
N GLN A 310 -15.71 22.00 -8.03
CA GLN A 310 -17.03 22.59 -8.27
C GLN A 310 -17.68 23.16 -7.00
N GLY A 311 -17.15 22.81 -5.83
CA GLY A 311 -17.61 23.28 -4.52
C GLY A 311 -16.71 24.38 -3.96
N SER A 312 -15.82 24.02 -3.04
CA SER A 312 -15.02 24.97 -2.27
C SER A 312 -14.07 25.81 -3.13
N LEU A 313 -13.31 25.18 -4.03
CA LEU A 313 -12.35 25.91 -4.88
C LEU A 313 -13.05 26.88 -5.83
N HIS A 314 -14.23 26.52 -6.37
CA HIS A 314 -15.03 27.43 -7.19
C HIS A 314 -15.51 28.65 -6.37
N GLN A 315 -16.03 28.42 -5.17
CA GLN A 315 -16.48 29.51 -4.28
C GLN A 315 -15.34 30.45 -3.91
N PHE A 316 -14.18 29.91 -3.48
CA PHE A 316 -13.01 30.72 -3.18
C PHE A 316 -12.50 31.48 -4.40
N THR A 317 -12.48 30.83 -5.58
CA THR A 317 -12.05 31.48 -6.81
C THR A 317 -12.96 32.66 -7.14
N LYS A 318 -14.28 32.51 -7.00
CA LYS A 318 -15.23 33.59 -7.21
C LYS A 318 -14.99 34.76 -6.25
N THR A 319 -14.89 34.49 -4.95
CA THR A 319 -14.64 35.52 -3.93
C THR A 319 -13.30 36.22 -4.12
N LEU A 320 -12.23 35.47 -4.40
CA LEU A 320 -10.91 36.06 -4.60
C LEU A 320 -10.79 36.79 -5.92
N MET A 321 -11.50 36.37 -6.97
CA MET A 321 -11.52 37.10 -8.24
C MET A 321 -12.24 38.45 -8.12
N GLU A 322 -13.23 38.57 -7.22
CA GLU A 322 -13.84 39.87 -6.88
C GLU A 322 -12.89 40.78 -6.08
N ALA A 323 -12.03 40.19 -5.24
CA ALA A 323 -10.99 40.91 -4.49
C ALA A 323 -9.72 41.22 -5.33
N MET A 324 -9.54 40.55 -6.47
CA MET A 324 -8.40 40.80 -7.36
C MET A 324 -8.49 42.20 -7.98
N PRO A 325 -7.36 42.91 -8.15
CA PRO A 325 -7.34 44.18 -8.85
C PRO A 325 -7.79 43.98 -10.30
N LYS A 326 -8.79 44.76 -10.75
CA LYS A 326 -9.34 44.65 -12.13
C LYS A 326 -8.24 44.67 -13.21
N VAL A 327 -7.23 45.49 -12.98
CA VAL A 327 -6.08 45.66 -13.87
C VAL A 327 -4.82 45.74 -13.02
N CYS A 328 -3.84 44.86 -13.28
CA CYS A 328 -2.53 44.88 -12.64
C CYS A 328 -1.43 44.83 -13.69
N LYS A 329 -0.81 45.99 -13.94
CA LYS A 329 0.23 46.12 -14.96
C LYS A 329 1.55 45.56 -14.47
N LEU A 330 2.41 45.15 -15.41
CA LEU A 330 3.82 44.85 -15.13
C LEU A 330 4.63 46.16 -15.17
N PRO A 331 5.12 46.70 -14.04
CA PRO A 331 5.87 47.95 -14.07
C PRO A 331 7.17 47.81 -14.86
N ARG A 332 7.63 48.90 -15.49
CA ARG A 332 8.88 48.92 -16.25
C ARG A 332 10.10 48.72 -15.34
N TYR A 333 11.21 48.30 -15.92
CA TYR A 333 12.46 48.05 -15.21
C TYR A 333 13.01 49.32 -14.54
N ASP A 334 12.68 50.50 -15.08
CA ASP A 334 13.08 51.81 -14.55
C ASP A 334 12.59 52.08 -13.11
N TYR A 335 11.51 51.42 -12.68
CA TYR A 335 10.98 51.55 -11.31
C TYR A 335 11.85 50.82 -10.27
N GLY A 336 12.75 49.94 -10.70
CA GLY A 336 13.58 49.11 -9.83
C GLY A 336 12.81 48.03 -9.07
N SER A 337 13.49 46.93 -8.74
CA SER A 337 12.90 45.77 -8.06
C SER A 337 12.25 46.08 -6.69
N PRO A 338 12.76 47.03 -5.86
CA PRO A 338 12.05 47.43 -4.64
C PRO A 338 10.72 48.14 -4.92
N GLY A 339 10.69 49.00 -5.95
CA GLY A 339 9.48 49.71 -6.39
C GLY A 339 8.44 48.75 -6.97
N VAL A 340 8.88 47.77 -7.76
CA VAL A 340 8.02 46.71 -8.30
C VAL A 340 7.42 45.85 -7.19
N LEU A 341 8.23 45.44 -6.20
CA LEU A 341 7.75 44.69 -5.04
C LEU A 341 6.73 45.51 -4.22
N GLY A 342 7.00 46.79 -3.98
CA GLY A 342 6.09 47.70 -3.28
C GLY A 342 4.75 47.89 -4.01
N TYR A 343 4.79 47.95 -5.34
CA TYR A 343 3.60 48.01 -6.19
C TYR A 343 2.73 46.75 -6.05
N TYR A 344 3.31 45.55 -6.21
CA TYR A 344 2.55 44.30 -6.07
C TYR A 344 2.01 44.09 -4.67
N HIS A 345 2.79 44.43 -3.63
CA HIS A 345 2.29 44.37 -2.26
C HIS A 345 1.08 45.30 -2.07
N ALA A 346 1.07 46.48 -2.69
CA ALA A 346 -0.08 47.39 -2.59
C ALA A 346 -1.30 46.86 -3.37
N GLN A 347 -1.10 46.33 -4.58
CA GLN A 347 -2.18 45.84 -5.45
C GLN A 347 -2.78 44.51 -4.97
N LEU A 348 -1.99 43.67 -4.30
CA LEU A 348 -2.40 42.32 -3.86
C LEU A 348 -2.68 42.26 -2.35
N ASN A 349 -2.77 43.41 -1.67
CA ASN A 349 -2.90 43.46 -0.22
C ASN A 349 -4.13 42.69 0.29
N ASP A 350 -5.25 42.78 -0.42
CA ASP A 350 -6.50 42.09 -0.04
C ASP A 350 -6.39 40.57 -0.15
N ILE A 351 -5.57 40.07 -1.09
CA ILE A 351 -5.26 38.63 -1.22
C ILE A 351 -4.25 38.19 -0.15
N VAL A 352 -3.25 39.03 0.16
CA VAL A 352 -2.24 38.76 1.19
C VAL A 352 -2.86 38.68 2.58
N GLN A 353 -3.86 39.52 2.86
CA GLN A 353 -4.55 39.58 4.16
C GLN A 353 -5.73 38.62 4.26
N TYR A 354 -6.02 37.84 3.20
CA TYR A 354 -7.15 36.92 3.20
C TYR A 354 -6.93 35.81 4.26
N PRO A 355 -7.75 35.76 5.33
CA PRO A 355 -7.48 34.93 6.50
C PRO A 355 -7.54 33.43 6.17
N ASP A 356 -8.45 33.04 5.25
CA ASP A 356 -8.72 31.63 4.94
C ASP A 356 -7.81 31.07 3.83
N ALA A 357 -6.87 31.89 3.32
CA ALA A 357 -5.96 31.49 2.25
C ALA A 357 -5.12 30.26 2.65
N LYS A 358 -4.56 30.28 3.87
CA LYS A 358 -3.68 29.21 4.35
C LYS A 358 -4.48 28.06 4.98
N THR A 359 -5.50 28.35 5.77
CA THR A 359 -6.23 27.33 6.55
C THR A 359 -7.15 26.48 5.69
N GLU A 360 -7.81 27.06 4.69
CA GLU A 360 -8.83 26.37 3.89
C GLU A 360 -8.44 26.27 2.41
N LEU A 361 -8.07 27.38 1.77
CA LEU A 361 -7.80 27.37 0.32
C LEU A 361 -6.58 26.50 -0.04
N PHE A 362 -5.42 26.74 0.58
CA PHE A 362 -4.22 25.93 0.32
C PHE A 362 -4.38 24.48 0.77
N HIS A 363 -5.20 24.24 1.78
CA HIS A 363 -5.56 22.90 2.19
C HIS A 363 -6.34 22.15 1.11
N ASN A 364 -7.37 22.77 0.52
CA ASN A 364 -8.15 22.19 -0.59
C ASN A 364 -7.27 21.92 -1.82
N PHE A 365 -6.36 22.85 -2.15
CA PHE A 365 -5.39 22.63 -3.24
C PHE A 365 -4.41 21.49 -2.92
N ARG A 366 -3.96 21.35 -1.66
CA ARG A 366 -3.12 20.21 -1.25
C ARG A 366 -3.83 18.89 -1.49
N GLU A 367 -5.08 18.75 -1.05
CA GLU A 367 -5.85 17.51 -1.25
C GLU A 367 -6.02 17.17 -2.72
N PHE A 368 -6.35 18.17 -3.53
CA PHE A 368 -6.45 18.01 -4.97
C PHE A 368 -5.11 17.55 -5.58
N GLY A 369 -4.01 18.20 -5.22
CA GLY A 369 -2.70 17.86 -5.77
C GLY A 369 -2.17 16.50 -5.29
N ASN A 370 -2.40 16.16 -4.02
CA ASN A 370 -2.12 14.84 -3.47
C ASN A 370 -2.90 13.74 -4.22
N THR A 371 -4.12 14.05 -4.66
CA THR A 371 -4.92 13.13 -5.48
C THR A 371 -4.29 12.90 -6.85
N ILE A 372 -3.89 13.97 -7.55
CA ILE A 372 -3.19 13.87 -8.85
C ILE A 372 -1.90 13.06 -8.70
N LEU A 373 -1.10 13.37 -7.67
CA LEU A 373 0.15 12.69 -7.37
C LEU A 373 -0.08 11.20 -7.04
N PHE A 374 -1.12 10.88 -6.29
CA PHE A 374 -1.47 9.49 -6.00
C PHE A 374 -1.77 8.71 -7.29
N CYS A 375 -2.59 9.26 -8.18
CA CYS A 375 -2.90 8.62 -9.47
C CYS A 375 -1.64 8.39 -10.30
N LEU A 376 -0.77 9.40 -10.40
CA LEU A 376 0.50 9.31 -11.13
C LEU A 376 1.42 8.23 -10.55
N LEU A 377 1.64 8.25 -9.24
CA LEU A 377 2.58 7.32 -8.58
C LEU A 377 2.03 5.89 -8.54
N MET A 378 0.72 5.73 -8.45
CA MET A 378 0.07 4.43 -8.54
C MET A 378 0.25 3.82 -9.94
N GLU A 379 0.06 4.59 -11.01
CA GLU A 379 0.31 4.12 -12.38
C GLU A 379 1.79 3.77 -12.61
N GLN A 380 2.71 4.58 -12.09
CA GLN A 380 4.13 4.27 -12.16
C GLN A 380 4.47 2.95 -11.44
N ALA A 381 3.88 2.71 -10.27
CA ALA A 381 4.06 1.45 -9.54
C ALA A 381 3.47 0.27 -10.30
N LEU A 382 2.28 0.43 -10.90
CA LEU A 382 1.64 -0.58 -11.73
C LEU A 382 2.48 -0.93 -12.95
N SER A 383 3.01 0.08 -13.64
CA SER A 383 3.89 -0.13 -14.79
C SER A 383 5.16 -0.90 -14.42
N GLN A 384 5.76 -0.62 -13.25
CA GLN A 384 6.93 -1.37 -12.78
C GLN A 384 6.59 -2.82 -12.45
N GLU A 385 5.41 -3.09 -11.89
CA GLU A 385 4.94 -4.44 -11.60
C GLU A 385 4.67 -5.24 -12.88
N GLU A 386 3.94 -4.65 -13.83
CA GLU A 386 3.63 -5.27 -15.11
C GLU A 386 4.88 -5.60 -15.94
N VAL A 387 5.87 -4.69 -15.97
CA VAL A 387 7.13 -4.98 -16.67
C VAL A 387 7.87 -6.14 -16.01
N CYS A 388 7.84 -6.27 -14.68
CA CYS A 388 8.40 -7.44 -14.01
C CYS A 388 7.67 -8.72 -14.41
N ASP A 389 6.33 -8.70 -14.49
CA ASP A 389 5.54 -9.84 -14.95
C ASP A 389 5.89 -10.24 -16.39
N LEU A 390 5.98 -9.27 -17.30
CA LEU A 390 6.33 -9.49 -18.70
C LEU A 390 7.74 -10.08 -18.85
N LEU A 391 8.70 -9.64 -18.03
CA LEU A 391 10.05 -10.20 -18.03
C LEU A 391 10.08 -11.67 -17.57
N HIS A 392 9.24 -12.06 -16.61
CA HIS A 392 9.11 -13.46 -16.19
C HIS A 392 8.31 -14.29 -17.20
N ALA A 393 7.36 -13.69 -17.93
CA ALA A 393 6.58 -14.35 -18.96
C ALA A 393 7.36 -14.55 -20.28
N ALA A 394 8.30 -13.66 -20.59
CA ALA A 394 9.02 -13.62 -21.87
C ALA A 394 9.57 -14.98 -22.36
N PRO A 395 10.22 -15.83 -21.54
CA PRO A 395 10.72 -17.13 -21.98
C PRO A 395 9.62 -18.08 -22.46
N PHE A 396 8.41 -17.96 -21.91
CA PHE A 396 7.27 -18.83 -22.21
C PHE A 396 6.44 -18.33 -23.40
N GLN A 397 6.61 -17.06 -23.77
CA GLN A 397 5.92 -16.37 -24.87
C GLN A 397 6.79 -16.18 -26.11
N ASN A 398 7.94 -16.85 -26.18
CA ASN A 398 8.92 -16.73 -27.27
C ASN A 398 9.49 -15.31 -27.45
N ILE A 399 9.61 -14.54 -26.36
CA ILE A 399 10.24 -13.22 -26.39
C ILE A 399 11.69 -13.39 -25.94
N LEU A 400 12.62 -13.20 -26.87
CA LEU A 400 14.05 -13.36 -26.63
C LEU A 400 14.78 -12.02 -26.75
N PRO A 401 15.74 -11.74 -25.86
CA PRO A 401 16.57 -10.55 -25.98
C PRO A 401 17.46 -10.64 -27.22
N ARG A 402 17.87 -9.48 -27.74
CA ARG A 402 18.74 -9.39 -28.91
C ARG A 402 20.07 -10.12 -28.64
N PRO A 403 20.44 -11.13 -29.43
CA PRO A 403 21.67 -11.88 -29.19
C PRO A 403 22.90 -11.09 -29.60
N TYR A 404 23.97 -11.19 -28.81
CA TYR A 404 25.30 -10.70 -29.21
C TYR A 404 25.78 -11.47 -30.45
N CYS A 405 26.24 -10.76 -31.49
CA CYS A 405 26.74 -11.35 -32.73
C CYS A 405 28.22 -11.02 -32.90
N LYS A 406 29.05 -12.04 -33.15
CA LYS A 406 30.47 -11.84 -33.49
C LYS A 406 30.62 -11.33 -34.93
N GLU A 407 31.78 -10.78 -35.29
CA GLU A 407 32.06 -10.36 -36.67
C GLU A 407 31.84 -11.53 -37.65
N GLY A 408 31.04 -11.29 -38.70
CA GLY A 408 30.65 -12.29 -39.68
C GLY A 408 29.37 -13.09 -39.35
N GLU A 409 28.82 -12.98 -38.14
CA GLU A 409 27.56 -13.65 -37.78
C GLU A 409 26.34 -12.78 -38.15
N LYS A 410 25.35 -13.38 -38.82
CA LYS A 410 24.06 -12.73 -39.06
C LYS A 410 23.14 -12.84 -37.83
N PRO A 411 22.57 -11.74 -37.33
CA PRO A 411 21.72 -11.75 -36.14
C PRO A 411 20.47 -12.63 -36.29
N GLU A 412 19.86 -12.62 -37.48
CA GLU A 412 18.66 -13.41 -37.80
C GLU A 412 18.88 -14.92 -37.65
N THR A 413 20.03 -15.42 -38.12
CA THR A 413 20.36 -16.85 -38.02
C THR A 413 20.56 -17.26 -36.56
N LYS A 414 21.15 -16.37 -35.75
CA LYS A 414 21.38 -16.61 -34.33
C LYS A 414 20.09 -16.56 -33.52
N GLN A 415 19.19 -15.64 -33.87
CA GLN A 415 17.86 -15.55 -33.27
C GLN A 415 17.05 -16.81 -33.54
N LYS A 416 16.97 -17.29 -34.79
CA LYS A 416 16.29 -18.55 -35.13
C LYS A 416 16.86 -19.77 -34.39
N ARG A 417 18.18 -19.83 -34.20
CA ARG A 417 18.82 -20.89 -33.39
C ARG A 417 18.41 -20.82 -31.91
N LEU A 418 18.27 -19.62 -31.36
CA LEU A 418 17.81 -19.43 -29.97
C LEU A 418 16.32 -19.75 -29.82
N GLU A 419 15.48 -19.37 -30.78
CA GLU A 419 14.06 -19.77 -30.83
C GLU A 419 13.93 -21.29 -30.84
N ALA A 420 14.69 -21.99 -31.68
CA ALA A 420 14.72 -23.45 -31.70
C ALA A 420 15.20 -24.06 -30.38
N LYS A 421 16.19 -23.44 -29.72
CA LYS A 421 16.70 -23.89 -28.41
C LYS A 421 15.64 -23.79 -27.31
N TYR A 422 14.83 -22.74 -27.31
CA TYR A 422 13.82 -22.47 -26.28
C TYR A 422 12.40 -22.88 -26.68
N ALA A 423 12.21 -23.50 -27.85
CA ALA A 423 10.89 -23.98 -28.31
C ALA A 423 10.18 -24.85 -27.28
N ALA A 424 10.91 -25.68 -26.53
CA ALA A 424 10.37 -26.53 -25.47
C ALA A 424 9.76 -25.76 -24.27
N LEU A 425 10.06 -24.46 -24.13
CA LEU A 425 9.49 -23.63 -23.06
C LEU A 425 8.19 -22.93 -23.48
N GLN A 426 7.87 -22.90 -24.78
CA GLN A 426 6.72 -22.16 -25.28
C GLN A 426 5.41 -22.83 -24.84
N ILE A 427 4.60 -22.15 -24.03
CA ILE A 427 3.42 -22.79 -23.40
C ILE A 427 2.35 -23.11 -24.44
N VAL A 428 1.89 -22.11 -25.21
CA VAL A 428 0.75 -22.27 -26.13
C VAL A 428 1.00 -23.37 -27.19
N PRO A 429 2.14 -23.39 -27.91
CA PRO A 429 2.40 -24.45 -28.90
C PRO A 429 2.50 -25.84 -28.27
N ASN A 430 3.08 -25.95 -27.07
CA ASN A 430 3.21 -27.25 -26.39
C ASN A 430 1.86 -27.77 -25.90
N VAL A 431 1.01 -26.90 -25.36
CA VAL A 431 -0.35 -27.28 -24.92
C VAL A 431 -1.25 -27.58 -26.12
N ASP A 432 -1.11 -26.86 -27.24
CA ASP A 432 -1.84 -27.17 -28.48
C ASP A 432 -1.46 -28.55 -29.04
N ASN A 433 -0.21 -28.98 -28.88
CA ASN A 433 0.28 -30.27 -29.39
C ASN A 433 -0.03 -31.46 -28.45
N LEU A 434 0.04 -31.26 -27.13
CA LEU A 434 -0.02 -32.34 -26.14
C LEU A 434 -1.27 -32.30 -25.25
N GLY A 435 -1.95 -31.16 -25.20
CA GLY A 435 -3.07 -30.91 -24.31
C GLY A 435 -4.42 -31.24 -24.94
N THR A 436 -5.45 -31.19 -24.11
CA THR A 436 -6.85 -31.27 -24.54
C THR A 436 -7.30 -29.94 -25.15
N ALA A 437 -8.36 -29.96 -25.98
CA ALA A 437 -8.94 -28.74 -26.54
C ALA A 437 -9.33 -27.69 -25.48
N LYS A 438 -9.79 -28.14 -24.30
CA LYS A 438 -10.10 -27.25 -23.18
C LYS A 438 -8.85 -26.59 -22.61
N GLN A 439 -7.74 -27.33 -22.46
CA GLN A 439 -6.47 -26.79 -21.98
C GLN A 439 -5.86 -25.81 -22.98
N ALA A 440 -5.94 -26.11 -24.28
CA ALA A 440 -5.49 -25.22 -25.36
C ALA A 440 -6.23 -23.87 -25.32
N MET A 441 -7.57 -23.90 -25.18
CA MET A 441 -8.37 -22.68 -25.05
C MET A 441 -7.96 -21.85 -23.83
N ILE A 442 -7.85 -22.48 -22.65
CA ILE A 442 -7.43 -21.81 -21.41
C ILE A 442 -6.01 -21.23 -21.53
N ALA A 443 -5.09 -21.97 -22.17
CA ALA A 443 -3.72 -21.51 -22.36
C ALA A 443 -3.64 -20.27 -23.26
N ARG A 444 -4.45 -20.20 -24.32
CA ARG A 444 -4.53 -19.04 -25.21
C ARG A 444 -5.12 -17.81 -24.51
N GLU A 445 -6.18 -17.99 -23.71
CA GLU A 445 -6.74 -16.90 -22.90
C GLU A 445 -5.75 -16.40 -21.85
N GLY A 446 -5.07 -17.31 -21.14
CA GLY A 446 -4.04 -16.96 -20.17
C GLY A 446 -2.84 -16.24 -20.78
N ASP A 447 -2.40 -16.66 -21.97
CA ASP A 447 -1.32 -16.01 -22.71
C ASP A 447 -1.70 -14.57 -23.12
N LEU A 448 -2.94 -14.37 -23.59
CA LEU A 448 -3.46 -13.05 -23.93
C LEU A 448 -3.44 -12.12 -22.73
N LEU A 449 -3.98 -12.56 -21.58
CA LEU A 449 -4.00 -11.78 -20.34
C LEU A 449 -2.59 -11.48 -19.79
N THR A 450 -1.63 -12.37 -20.01
CA THR A 450 -0.24 -12.19 -19.57
C THR A 450 0.49 -11.18 -20.45
N ARG A 451 0.22 -11.19 -21.77
CA ARG A 451 0.87 -10.32 -22.75
C ARG A 451 0.29 -8.91 -22.77
N GLU A 452 -1.03 -8.77 -22.62
CA GLU A 452 -1.74 -7.49 -22.69
C GLU A 452 -1.75 -6.81 -21.32
N ARG A 453 -0.77 -5.94 -21.11
CA ARG A 453 -0.60 -5.11 -19.91
C ARG A 453 -0.70 -3.63 -20.27
N LEU A 454 -1.01 -2.76 -19.30
CA LEU A 454 -1.19 -1.33 -19.56
C LEU A 454 0.11 -0.67 -20.05
N CYS A 455 1.25 -1.05 -19.48
CA CYS A 455 2.57 -0.55 -19.86
C CYS A 455 2.96 -0.83 -21.35
N CYS A 456 2.21 -1.67 -22.07
CA CYS A 456 2.43 -1.93 -23.49
C CYS A 456 1.98 -0.78 -24.42
N GLY A 457 1.29 0.25 -23.90
CA GLY A 457 0.93 1.44 -24.69
C GLY A 457 -0.28 2.23 -24.21
N LEU A 458 -0.77 1.99 -22.99
CA LEU A 458 -1.89 2.71 -22.40
C LEU A 458 -1.40 3.56 -21.23
N SER A 459 -2.03 4.73 -21.03
CA SER A 459 -1.74 5.67 -19.95
C SER A 459 -3.02 6.02 -19.20
N ILE A 460 -3.05 5.77 -17.90
CA ILE A 460 -4.20 6.10 -17.06
C ILE A 460 -4.22 7.60 -16.73
N PHE A 461 -3.05 8.17 -16.46
CA PHE A 461 -2.89 9.56 -16.03
C PHE A 461 -3.41 10.54 -17.08
N GLU A 462 -3.22 10.26 -18.37
CA GLU A 462 -3.78 11.08 -19.45
C GLU A 462 -5.31 11.12 -19.40
N VAL A 463 -5.96 9.98 -19.14
CA VAL A 463 -7.41 9.90 -18.99
C VAL A 463 -7.88 10.64 -17.74
N VAL A 464 -7.15 10.53 -16.63
CA VAL A 464 -7.41 11.28 -15.39
C VAL A 464 -7.38 12.79 -15.67
N LEU A 465 -6.33 13.30 -16.31
CA LEU A 465 -6.20 14.71 -16.67
C LEU A 465 -7.31 15.17 -17.62
N SER A 466 -7.67 14.35 -18.62
CA SER A 466 -8.77 14.66 -19.54
C SER A 466 -10.11 14.78 -18.80
N ARG A 467 -10.38 13.92 -17.80
CA ARG A 467 -11.58 14.02 -16.97
C ARG A 467 -11.54 15.25 -16.06
N LEU A 468 -10.39 15.56 -15.46
CA LEU A 468 -10.23 16.76 -14.64
C LEU A 468 -10.51 18.05 -15.42
N ARG A 469 -10.12 18.10 -16.71
CA ARG A 469 -10.45 19.22 -17.59
C ARG A 469 -11.96 19.47 -17.68
N SER A 470 -12.76 18.40 -17.78
CA SER A 470 -14.23 18.50 -17.84
C SER A 470 -14.88 19.00 -16.54
N PHE A 471 -14.12 19.11 -15.44
CA PHE A 471 -14.63 19.69 -14.20
C PHE A 471 -14.46 21.22 -14.17
N LEU A 472 -13.69 21.79 -15.10
CA LEU A 472 -13.32 23.20 -15.20
C LEU A 472 -14.13 23.95 -16.27
N ASP A 473 -15.40 23.60 -16.45
CA ASP A 473 -16.26 24.17 -17.50
C ASP A 473 -16.82 25.57 -17.16
N ASP A 474 -16.77 25.97 -15.89
CA ASP A 474 -17.32 27.27 -15.47
C ASP A 474 -16.52 28.44 -16.07
N PRO A 475 -17.19 29.48 -16.61
CA PRO A 475 -16.52 30.61 -17.25
C PRO A 475 -15.60 31.39 -16.30
N ILE A 476 -15.74 31.28 -14.98
CA ILE A 476 -14.85 31.94 -14.01
C ILE A 476 -13.38 31.55 -14.19
N TRP A 477 -13.09 30.33 -14.69
CA TRP A 477 -11.73 29.83 -14.84
C TRP A 477 -10.97 30.48 -16.00
N VAL A 478 -11.70 30.80 -17.08
CA VAL A 478 -11.14 31.37 -18.32
C VAL A 478 -11.34 32.88 -18.39
N GLY A 479 -12.38 33.41 -17.74
CA GLY A 479 -12.73 34.82 -17.80
C GLY A 479 -13.38 35.25 -19.13
N PRO A 480 -13.73 36.54 -19.26
CA PRO A 480 -14.30 37.09 -20.47
C PRO A 480 -13.27 37.13 -21.63
N PRO A 481 -13.74 37.18 -22.88
CA PRO A 481 -12.87 37.27 -24.04
C PRO A 481 -12.03 38.56 -24.00
N PRO A 482 -10.79 38.52 -24.50
CA PRO A 482 -9.87 39.64 -24.41
C PRO A 482 -10.30 40.81 -25.30
N VAL A 483 -10.18 42.03 -24.78
CA VAL A 483 -10.60 43.26 -25.48
C VAL A 483 -9.78 43.48 -26.77
N ASN A 484 -8.52 43.08 -26.77
CA ASN A 484 -7.63 43.18 -27.93
C ASN A 484 -7.82 42.06 -28.97
N GLY A 485 -8.73 41.11 -28.74
CA GLY A 485 -8.99 39.96 -29.62
C GLY A 485 -7.89 38.90 -29.65
N VAL A 486 -6.85 39.01 -28.81
CA VAL A 486 -5.71 38.08 -28.77
C VAL A 486 -5.57 37.40 -27.41
N MET A 487 -5.29 38.18 -26.35
CA MET A 487 -5.12 37.66 -24.98
C MET A 487 -5.24 38.79 -23.95
N ASN A 488 -5.70 38.44 -22.75
CA ASN A 488 -5.69 39.36 -21.61
C ASN A 488 -4.23 39.60 -21.19
N VAL A 489 -3.86 40.87 -20.98
CA VAL A 489 -2.49 41.25 -20.64
C VAL A 489 -2.45 41.91 -19.28
N ASP A 490 -3.21 42.98 -19.06
CA ASP A 490 -3.21 43.68 -17.77
C ASP A 490 -4.39 43.26 -16.88
N GLU A 491 -5.42 42.67 -17.49
CA GLU A 491 -6.64 42.23 -16.83
C GLU A 491 -6.39 41.01 -15.93
N CYS A 492 -6.93 41.03 -14.72
CA CYS A 492 -6.83 39.92 -13.77
C CYS A 492 -8.11 39.07 -13.77
N THR A 493 -8.49 38.54 -14.92
CA THR A 493 -9.76 37.81 -15.08
C THR A 493 -9.60 36.30 -15.27
N GLU A 494 -8.40 35.82 -15.52
CA GLU A 494 -8.10 34.39 -15.73
C GLU A 494 -7.56 33.74 -14.45
N PHE A 495 -7.79 32.43 -14.26
CA PHE A 495 -7.30 31.69 -13.09
C PHE A 495 -5.79 31.84 -12.84
N HIS A 496 -4.96 31.82 -13.90
CA HIS A 496 -3.51 31.95 -13.73
C HIS A 496 -3.09 33.29 -13.09
N ARG A 497 -3.89 34.35 -13.22
CA ARG A 497 -3.65 35.65 -12.57
C ARG A 497 -3.92 35.57 -11.07
N LEU A 498 -5.00 34.91 -10.68
CA LEU A 498 -5.25 34.60 -9.27
C LEU A 498 -4.14 33.73 -8.71
N TRP A 499 -3.71 32.69 -9.44
CA TRP A 499 -2.59 31.85 -9.01
C TRP A 499 -1.29 32.64 -8.87
N SER A 500 -1.02 33.62 -9.75
CA SER A 500 0.13 34.53 -9.63
C SER A 500 0.08 35.34 -8.32
N ALA A 501 -1.12 35.76 -7.90
CA ALA A 501 -1.31 36.44 -6.62
C ALA A 501 -1.11 35.49 -5.42
N LEU A 502 -1.65 34.26 -5.48
CA LEU A 502 -1.39 33.25 -4.45
C LEU A 502 0.10 32.88 -4.37
N GLN A 503 0.78 32.82 -5.51
CA GLN A 503 2.23 32.64 -5.57
C GLN A 503 2.99 33.77 -4.91
N PHE A 504 2.54 35.00 -5.11
CA PHE A 504 3.09 36.13 -4.38
C PHE A 504 2.99 35.90 -2.87
N VAL A 505 1.83 35.47 -2.35
CA VAL A 505 1.61 35.19 -0.92
C VAL A 505 2.56 34.13 -0.37
N TYR A 506 2.68 32.95 -1.00
CA TYR A 506 3.54 31.87 -0.47
C TYR A 506 5.05 32.07 -0.74
N CYS A 507 5.41 33.03 -1.60
CA CYS A 507 6.79 33.45 -1.80
C CYS A 507 7.27 34.46 -0.74
N ILE A 508 6.37 35.11 0.00
CA ILE A 508 6.74 36.02 1.09
C ILE A 508 7.54 35.23 2.15
N PRO A 509 8.77 35.63 2.49
CA PRO A 509 9.56 35.00 3.53
C PRO A 509 8.87 35.15 4.90
N VAL A 510 8.73 34.05 5.61
CA VAL A 510 8.23 34.00 7.00
C VAL A 510 9.39 34.07 8.00
N GLY A 511 9.08 34.33 9.28
CA GLY A 511 10.06 34.34 10.36
C GLY A 511 10.68 32.96 10.60
N GLU A 512 11.85 32.90 11.26
CA GLU A 512 12.57 31.64 11.50
C GLU A 512 11.81 30.65 12.40
N THR A 513 10.83 31.12 13.16
CA THR A 513 9.97 30.31 14.05
C THR A 513 8.63 29.93 13.43
N GLU A 514 8.34 30.39 12.21
CA GLU A 514 7.07 30.14 11.52
C GLU A 514 7.23 29.04 10.47
N PHE A 515 6.19 28.20 10.33
CA PHE A 515 6.18 27.16 9.31
C PHE A 515 6.02 27.76 7.92
N THR A 516 6.84 27.27 6.99
CA THR A 516 6.75 27.62 5.57
C THR A 516 5.62 26.87 4.87
N VAL A 517 5.19 27.36 3.70
CA VAL A 517 4.11 26.71 2.92
C VAL A 517 4.52 25.32 2.44
N GLU A 518 5.78 25.14 2.07
CA GLU A 518 6.34 23.85 1.67
C GLU A 518 6.39 22.84 2.83
N GLU A 519 6.56 23.27 4.08
CA GLU A 519 6.49 22.39 5.26
C GLU A 519 5.06 22.00 5.63
N LEU A 520 4.09 22.87 5.35
CA LEU A 520 2.69 22.65 5.68
C LEU A 520 1.91 21.89 4.61
N PHE A 521 2.20 22.14 3.34
CA PHE A 521 1.43 21.60 2.22
C PHE A 521 2.24 20.74 1.25
N GLY A 522 3.58 20.75 1.37
CA GLY A 522 4.46 20.09 0.40
C GLY A 522 4.24 20.60 -1.02
N GLU A 523 4.60 19.76 -1.99
CA GLU A 523 4.43 20.10 -3.40
C GLU A 523 3.01 19.85 -3.93
N GLY A 524 2.13 19.18 -3.17
CA GLY A 524 0.74 18.92 -3.56
C GLY A 524 0.01 20.21 -3.94
N LEU A 525 0.17 21.27 -3.16
CA LEU A 525 -0.37 22.60 -3.46
C LEU A 525 0.00 23.08 -4.88
N HIS A 526 1.28 22.95 -5.25
CA HIS A 526 1.77 23.41 -6.54
C HIS A 526 1.30 22.52 -7.68
N TRP A 527 1.22 21.20 -7.45
CA TRP A 527 0.68 20.25 -8.42
C TRP A 527 -0.75 20.57 -8.81
N ALA A 528 -1.61 20.91 -7.84
CA ALA A 528 -2.98 21.30 -8.11
C ALA A 528 -3.09 22.58 -8.94
N GLY A 529 -2.44 23.66 -8.50
CA GLY A 529 -2.50 24.94 -9.21
C GLY A 529 -1.90 24.87 -10.62
N CYS A 530 -0.75 24.20 -10.78
CA CYS A 530 -0.13 24.00 -12.09
C CYS A 530 -0.98 23.11 -13.00
N ALA A 531 -1.57 22.04 -12.47
CA ALA A 531 -2.46 21.19 -13.27
C ALA A 531 -3.64 21.99 -13.81
N MET A 532 -4.29 22.83 -13.00
CA MET A 532 -5.38 23.70 -13.49
C MET A 532 -4.91 24.66 -14.58
N ILE A 533 -3.76 25.32 -14.39
CA ILE A 533 -3.19 26.23 -15.40
C ILE A 533 -2.93 25.50 -16.74
N VAL A 534 -2.42 24.27 -16.68
CA VAL A 534 -2.16 23.45 -17.88
C VAL A 534 -3.46 23.02 -18.54
N LEU A 535 -4.44 22.50 -17.77
CA LEU A 535 -5.72 22.03 -18.28
C LEU A 535 -6.57 23.15 -18.91
N LEU A 536 -6.43 24.38 -18.41
CA LEU A 536 -7.05 25.59 -18.96
C LEU A 536 -6.26 26.19 -20.15
N GLY A 537 -5.09 25.65 -20.49
CA GLY A 537 -4.24 26.17 -21.56
C GLY A 537 -3.64 27.55 -21.25
N GLN A 538 -3.48 27.90 -19.98
CA GLN A 538 -3.02 29.22 -19.50
C GLN A 538 -1.50 29.27 -19.23
N GLN A 539 -0.79 28.15 -19.32
CA GLN A 539 0.62 28.03 -18.95
C GLN A 539 1.57 29.07 -19.58
N ARG A 540 1.45 29.31 -20.90
CA ARG A 540 2.33 30.27 -21.61
C ARG A 540 2.08 31.70 -21.17
N ARG A 541 0.82 32.04 -20.90
CA ARG A 541 0.42 33.37 -20.40
C ARG A 541 0.89 33.55 -18.96
N PHE A 542 0.76 32.53 -18.14
CA PHE A 542 1.29 32.50 -16.79
C PHE A 542 2.80 32.76 -16.75
N GLU A 543 3.61 32.05 -17.53
CA GLU A 543 5.06 32.24 -17.55
C GLU A 543 5.49 33.66 -17.98
N ALA A 544 4.74 34.27 -18.90
CA ALA A 544 4.98 35.63 -19.35
C ALA A 544 4.58 36.67 -18.30
N LEU A 545 3.40 36.50 -17.70
CA LEU A 545 2.68 37.53 -16.97
C LEU A 545 2.73 37.39 -15.43
N ASP A 546 3.27 36.30 -14.88
CA ASP A 546 3.36 36.10 -13.44
C ASP A 546 4.12 37.24 -12.72
N PHE A 547 3.54 37.69 -11.61
CA PHE A 547 4.04 38.82 -10.83
C PHE A 547 5.41 38.50 -10.20
N CYS A 548 5.56 37.28 -9.67
CA CYS A 548 6.79 36.86 -9.03
C CYS A 548 7.94 36.68 -10.04
N TYR A 549 7.66 36.09 -11.20
CA TYR A 549 8.63 35.95 -12.27
C TYR A 549 9.07 37.32 -12.79
N HIS A 550 8.17 38.30 -12.82
CA HIS A 550 8.53 39.68 -13.15
C HIS A 550 9.47 40.31 -12.11
N ILE A 551 9.16 40.21 -10.81
CA ILE A 551 10.04 40.69 -9.73
C ILE A 551 11.44 40.06 -9.87
N LEU A 552 11.52 38.74 -10.09
CA LEU A 552 12.78 38.02 -10.28
C LEU A 552 13.56 38.53 -11.50
N ARG A 553 12.88 38.79 -12.63
CA ARG A 553 13.53 39.34 -13.83
C ARG A 553 14.10 40.74 -13.60
N VAL A 554 13.35 41.63 -12.94
CA VAL A 554 13.80 42.99 -12.64
C VAL A 554 14.96 42.98 -11.64
N GLN A 555 14.87 42.17 -10.57
CA GLN A 555 15.92 42.07 -9.55
C GLN A 555 17.23 41.51 -10.11
N ARG A 556 17.16 40.60 -11.09
CA ARG A 556 18.35 40.09 -11.78
C ARG A 556 19.08 41.16 -12.60
N VAL A 557 18.37 42.19 -13.06
CA VAL A 557 18.96 43.28 -13.84
C VAL A 557 19.58 44.34 -12.93
N ASP A 558 18.87 44.77 -11.89
CA ASP A 558 19.33 45.87 -11.02
C ASP A 558 20.18 45.41 -9.81
N GLY A 559 20.11 44.13 -9.43
CA GLY A 559 20.89 43.55 -8.34
C GLY A 559 20.56 44.12 -6.96
N LYS A 560 19.45 44.84 -6.78
CA LYS A 560 19.12 45.49 -5.51
C LYS A 560 18.71 44.48 -4.43
N ASP A 561 18.97 44.84 -3.18
CA ASP A 561 18.54 44.12 -1.99
C ASP A 561 18.09 45.12 -0.91
N GLU A 562 16.78 45.34 -0.86
CA GLU A 562 16.15 46.26 0.09
C GLU A 562 15.05 45.54 0.86
N ASN A 563 14.71 46.07 2.04
CA ASN A 563 13.56 45.61 2.80
C ASN A 563 12.34 46.47 2.45
N VAL A 564 11.35 45.88 1.78
CA VAL A 564 10.15 46.59 1.33
C VAL A 564 8.95 46.10 2.14
N LYS A 565 8.40 46.98 3.00
CA LYS A 565 7.25 46.65 3.87
C LYS A 565 7.45 45.39 4.73
N GLY A 566 8.68 45.15 5.20
CA GLY A 566 9.02 43.97 6.01
C GLY A 566 9.44 42.74 5.19
N ILE A 567 9.38 42.82 3.86
CA ILE A 567 9.80 41.75 2.95
C ILE A 567 11.24 42.00 2.50
N HIS A 568 12.14 41.09 2.87
CA HIS A 568 13.51 41.06 2.35
C HIS A 568 13.53 40.62 0.89
N LEU A 569 13.83 41.56 -0.02
CA LEU A 569 13.76 41.34 -1.46
C LEU A 569 14.64 40.16 -1.91
N LYS A 570 15.89 40.06 -1.44
CA LYS A 570 16.79 38.95 -1.82
C LYS A 570 16.24 37.58 -1.42
N ARG A 571 15.74 37.45 -0.18
CA ARG A 571 15.14 36.21 0.31
C ARG A 571 13.88 35.85 -0.50
N MET A 572 13.07 36.84 -0.87
CA MET A 572 11.88 36.61 -1.67
C MET A 572 12.23 36.12 -3.08
N VAL A 573 13.17 36.75 -3.80
CA VAL A 573 13.54 36.30 -5.15
C VAL A 573 14.20 34.92 -5.16
N ASP A 574 14.95 34.58 -4.11
CA ASP A 574 15.53 33.25 -3.96
C ASP A 574 14.42 32.19 -3.76
N ARG A 575 13.38 32.49 -2.97
CA ARG A 575 12.17 31.64 -2.85
C ARG A 575 11.42 31.53 -4.16
N ILE A 576 11.16 32.65 -4.85
CA ILE A 576 10.50 32.68 -6.17
C ILE A 576 11.24 31.78 -7.15
N ARG A 577 12.58 31.82 -7.19
CA ARG A 577 13.37 30.99 -8.09
C ARG A 577 13.21 29.49 -7.78
N ARG A 578 13.12 29.11 -6.50
CA ARG A 578 12.88 27.71 -6.11
C ARG A 578 11.51 27.23 -6.58
N PHE A 579 10.46 28.01 -6.33
CA PHE A 579 9.11 27.67 -6.80
C PHE A 579 9.01 27.67 -8.32
N GLN A 580 9.67 28.60 -9.00
CA GLN A 580 9.73 28.60 -10.46
C GLN A 580 10.30 27.29 -11.02
N ILE A 581 11.38 26.77 -10.44
CA ILE A 581 11.97 25.50 -10.87
C ILE A 581 11.01 24.33 -10.59
N ALA A 582 10.42 24.29 -9.40
CA ALA A 582 9.47 23.24 -9.02
C ALA A 582 8.24 23.23 -9.92
N MET A 583 7.65 24.40 -10.17
CA MET A 583 6.47 24.55 -11.03
C MET A 583 6.79 24.25 -12.49
N GLN A 584 7.97 24.62 -13.00
CA GLN A 584 8.39 24.25 -14.36
C GLN A 584 8.45 22.74 -14.56
N GLN A 585 8.82 21.95 -13.55
CA GLN A 585 8.79 20.49 -13.66
C GLN A 585 7.37 19.96 -13.87
N VAL A 586 6.39 20.57 -13.20
CA VAL A 586 4.96 20.20 -13.33
C VAL A 586 4.36 20.74 -14.63
N LEU A 587 4.64 21.99 -14.99
CA LEU A 587 4.14 22.64 -16.22
C LEU A 587 4.70 21.99 -17.49
N ASN A 588 5.89 21.39 -17.41
CA ASN A 588 6.50 20.65 -18.52
C ASN A 588 5.99 19.20 -18.64
N ILE A 589 5.12 18.74 -17.73
CA ILE A 589 4.38 17.49 -17.95
C ILE A 589 3.57 17.72 -19.22
N LYS A 590 4.06 17.13 -20.32
CA LYS A 590 3.35 17.14 -21.58
C LYS A 590 2.07 16.35 -21.35
N VAL A 591 0.98 17.07 -21.15
CA VAL A 591 -0.31 16.53 -21.52
C VAL A 591 -0.23 16.38 -23.03
N VAL A 592 -0.04 15.15 -23.51
CA VAL A 592 -0.21 14.82 -24.93
C VAL A 592 -1.71 14.89 -25.22
N LEU A 593 -2.25 16.11 -25.16
CA LEU A 593 -3.57 16.49 -25.61
C LEU A 593 -3.41 17.75 -26.45
N ILE A 594 -2.71 17.60 -27.57
CA ILE A 594 -2.88 18.43 -28.76
C ILE A 594 -2.90 17.49 -29.96
#